data_AF-A0A453I4F7-F1
#
_entry.id   AF-A0A453I4F7-F1
#
_cell.length_a   1.000
_cell.length_b   1.000
_cell.length_c   1.000
_cell.angle_alpha   90.00
_cell.angle_beta   90.00
_cell.angle_gamma   90.00
#
_symmetry.space_group_name_H-M   'P 1'
#
loop_
_entity.id
_entity.type
_entity.pdbx_description
1 polymer ?
#
loop_
_entity_poly.entity_id
_entity_poly.type
_entity_poly.pdbx_seq_one_letter_code
_entity_poly.pdbx_strand_id
1 'polypeptide(L)'
;MADPSFFVGIVGNIISILVFTSPIATFRRVVRNKSTEEFRWLPYVTTLLCTSLWAFYGLLKPSGLLIITVNAAGAALQATYVALYLAYAPRDTKVKMAKVVVGVNICFFAAVVVVGLVALHGAVRLFAVGVLCSALTIAMYAAPMAAMRTVVKTRSVEYMPFSLSFFLFLNGGIWSVYSLLVKDYFIGVCTHDVHTHIQYIEAQI
;
A
#
# COMPACT_ATOMS: atom_id res chain seq x y z
N MET A 1 31.59 0.97 6.60
CA MET A 1 30.58 1.28 7.64
C MET A 1 29.23 1.33 6.95
N ALA A 2 28.20 0.68 7.50
CA ALA A 2 26.87 0.72 6.89
C ALA A 2 26.29 2.15 6.97
N ASP A 3 25.74 2.62 5.86
CA ASP A 3 25.13 3.96 5.73
C ASP A 3 23.89 4.06 6.65
N PRO A 4 23.70 5.17 7.42
CA PRO A 4 22.47 5.43 8.17
C PRO A 4 21.17 5.14 7.40
N SER A 5 21.15 5.40 6.09
CA SER A 5 19.99 5.10 5.23
C SER A 5 19.62 3.60 5.22
N PHE A 6 20.61 2.71 5.34
CA PHE A 6 20.41 1.27 5.36
C PHE A 6 19.71 0.80 6.63
N PHE A 7 20.16 1.27 7.81
CA PHE A 7 19.52 0.93 9.09
C PHE A 7 18.09 1.46 9.18
N VAL A 8 17.89 2.72 8.77
CA VAL A 8 16.55 3.33 8.72
C VAL A 8 15.64 2.56 7.78
N GLY A 9 16.14 2.15 6.60
CA GLY A 9 15.36 1.36 5.65
C GLY A 9 15.02 -0.05 6.16
N ILE A 10 15.89 -0.70 6.94
CA ILE A 10 15.56 -1.99 7.59
C ILE A 10 14.44 -1.80 8.60
N VAL A 11 14.53 -0.79 9.47
CA VAL A 11 13.46 -0.49 10.44
C VAL A 11 12.15 -0.17 9.73
N GLY A 12 12.21 0.61 8.64
CA GLY A 12 11.06 0.89 7.79
C GLY A 12 10.44 -0.36 7.18
N ASN A 13 11.25 -1.28 6.67
CA ASN A 13 10.78 -2.57 6.16
C ASN A 13 10.02 -3.38 7.23
N ILE A 14 10.58 -3.49 8.44
CA ILE A 14 9.95 -4.23 9.54
C ILE A 14 8.59 -3.62 9.90
N ILE A 15 8.53 -2.30 10.09
CA ILE A 15 7.29 -1.60 10.44
C ILE A 15 6.24 -1.76 9.33
N SER A 16 6.63 -1.57 8.06
CA SER A 16 5.71 -1.73 6.93
C SER A 16 5.17 -3.15 6.81
N ILE A 17 6.00 -4.18 7.03
CA ILE A 17 5.55 -5.57 6.99
C ILE A 17 4.54 -5.82 8.11
N LEU A 18 4.79 -5.34 9.34
CA LEU A 18 3.82 -5.42 10.44
C LEU A 18 2.49 -4.72 10.12
N VAL A 19 2.54 -3.62 9.36
CA VAL A 19 1.34 -2.95 8.88
C VAL A 19 0.59 -3.80 7.86
N PHE A 20 1.30 -4.41 6.90
CA PHE A 20 0.71 -5.29 5.89
C PHE A 20 0.13 -6.59 6.48
N THR A 21 0.53 -7.01 7.67
CA THR A 21 -0.08 -8.14 8.39
C THR A 21 -1.35 -7.77 9.16
N SER A 22 -1.71 -6.48 9.25
CA SER A 22 -2.92 -6.05 9.97
C SER A 22 -4.22 -6.72 9.50
N PRO A 23 -4.44 -7.05 8.20
CA PRO A 23 -5.67 -7.72 7.76
C PRO A 23 -5.69 -9.24 8.00
N ILE A 24 -4.62 -9.85 8.55
CA ILE A 24 -4.57 -11.32 8.73
C ILE A 24 -5.73 -11.82 9.60
N ALA A 25 -6.05 -11.11 10.69
CA ALA A 25 -7.17 -11.49 11.56
C ALA A 25 -8.51 -11.46 10.81
N THR A 26 -8.72 -10.43 9.98
CA THR A 26 -9.88 -10.29 9.10
C THR A 26 -9.97 -11.44 8.11
N PHE A 27 -8.90 -11.77 7.40
CA PHE A 27 -8.91 -12.87 6.43
C PHE A 27 -9.00 -14.26 7.07
N ARG A 28 -8.49 -14.44 8.29
CA ARG A 28 -8.76 -15.66 9.08
C ARG A 28 -10.26 -15.82 9.34
N ARG A 29 -10.98 -14.75 9.66
CA ARG A 29 -12.45 -14.75 9.81
C ARG A 29 -13.14 -15.07 8.48
N VAL A 30 -12.71 -14.48 7.37
CA VAL A 30 -13.24 -14.79 6.02
C VAL A 30 -13.11 -16.27 5.68
N VAL A 31 -11.92 -16.86 5.90
CA VAL A 31 -11.67 -18.28 5.60
C VAL A 31 -12.49 -19.19 6.50
N ARG A 32 -12.60 -18.87 7.80
CA ARG A 32 -13.38 -19.65 8.77
C ARG A 32 -14.87 -19.61 8.44
N ASN A 33 -15.40 -18.43 8.15
CA ASN A 33 -16.83 -18.20 7.93
C ASN A 33 -17.26 -18.47 6.48
N LYS A 34 -16.30 -18.73 5.58
CA LYS A 34 -16.51 -18.96 4.14
C LYS A 34 -17.31 -17.85 3.46
N SER A 35 -17.19 -16.63 3.98
CA SER A 35 -17.90 -15.44 3.55
C SER A 35 -17.01 -14.23 3.72
N THR A 36 -17.06 -13.30 2.76
CA THR A 36 -16.40 -12.00 2.87
C THR A 36 -17.17 -11.01 3.73
N GLU A 37 -18.33 -11.40 4.28
CA GLU A 37 -19.18 -10.55 5.10
C GLU A 37 -19.37 -9.17 4.44
N GLU A 38 -19.25 -8.09 5.20
CA GLU A 38 -19.33 -6.71 4.70
C GLU A 38 -17.94 -6.09 4.46
N PHE A 39 -16.86 -6.89 4.56
CA PHE A 39 -15.50 -6.41 4.34
C PHE A 39 -15.33 -5.83 2.94
N ARG A 40 -14.77 -4.62 2.82
CA ARG A 40 -14.50 -4.00 1.51
C ARG A 40 -13.24 -4.56 0.84
N TRP A 41 -13.34 -4.90 -0.45
CA TRP A 41 -12.22 -5.45 -1.23
C TRP A 41 -11.31 -4.42 -1.89
N LEU A 42 -11.83 -3.22 -2.15
CA LEU A 42 -11.14 -2.18 -2.92
C LEU A 42 -9.77 -1.79 -2.34
N PRO A 43 -9.59 -1.65 -1.01
CA PRO A 43 -8.29 -1.32 -0.43
C PRO A 43 -7.19 -2.33 -0.75
N TYR A 44 -7.50 -3.62 -0.81
CA TYR A 44 -6.51 -4.66 -1.12
C TYR A 44 -6.06 -4.59 -2.58
N VAL A 45 -7.01 -4.33 -3.49
CA VAL A 45 -6.75 -4.21 -4.93
C VAL A 45 -5.94 -2.95 -5.25
N THR A 46 -6.21 -1.82 -4.59
CA THR A 46 -5.45 -0.57 -4.81
C THR A 46 -4.08 -0.63 -4.15
N THR A 47 -3.96 -1.26 -2.98
CA THR A 47 -2.66 -1.43 -2.30
C THR A 47 -1.76 -2.41 -3.04
N LEU A 48 -2.32 -3.47 -3.64
CA LEU A 48 -1.58 -4.36 -4.54
C LEU A 48 -0.95 -3.58 -5.71
N LEU A 49 -1.73 -2.70 -6.36
CA LEU A 49 -1.22 -1.88 -7.45
C LEU A 49 -0.12 -0.93 -6.97
N CYS A 50 -0.37 -0.24 -5.85
CA CYS A 50 0.56 0.73 -5.27
C CYS A 50 1.90 0.08 -4.93
N THR A 51 1.86 -1.04 -4.20
CA THR A 51 3.08 -1.78 -3.85
C THR A 51 3.78 -2.37 -5.08
N SER A 52 3.04 -2.86 -6.08
CA SER A 52 3.65 -3.35 -7.33
C SER A 52 4.38 -2.23 -8.10
N LEU A 53 3.78 -1.03 -8.17
CA LEU A 53 4.40 0.14 -8.82
C LEU A 53 5.63 0.63 -8.06
N TRP A 54 5.58 0.68 -6.72
CA TRP A 54 6.74 1.03 -5.90
C TRP A 54 7.88 0.00 -5.98
N ALA A 55 7.54 -1.29 -6.09
CA ALA A 55 8.54 -2.33 -6.35
C ALA A 55 9.21 -2.12 -7.72
N PHE A 56 8.43 -1.80 -8.76
CA PHE A 56 8.95 -1.46 -10.07
C PHE A 56 9.82 -0.19 -10.03
N TYR A 57 9.38 0.86 -9.34
CA TYR A 57 10.19 2.07 -9.11
C TYR A 57 11.54 1.73 -8.45
N GLY A 58 11.52 0.88 -7.43
CA GLY A 58 12.73 0.38 -6.77
C GLY A 58 13.67 -0.36 -7.72
N LEU A 59 13.15 -1.20 -8.61
CA LEU A 59 13.95 -1.91 -9.64
C LEU A 59 14.63 -0.96 -10.63
N LEU A 60 14.04 0.21 -10.89
CA LEU A 60 14.62 1.22 -11.77
C LEU A 60 15.73 2.04 -11.09
N LYS A 61 15.88 1.93 -9.77
CA LYS A 61 16.80 2.75 -8.97
C LYS A 61 18.06 1.96 -8.56
N PRO A 62 19.28 2.49 -8.76
CA PRO A 62 20.53 1.80 -8.40
C PRO A 62 20.64 1.35 -6.93
N SER A 63 20.03 2.10 -6.00
CA SER A 63 20.00 1.81 -4.56
C SER A 63 18.59 1.49 -4.05
N GLY A 64 17.74 0.93 -4.92
CA GLY A 64 16.33 0.67 -4.62
C GLY A 64 16.03 -0.58 -3.79
N LEU A 65 17.03 -1.35 -3.34
CA LEU A 65 16.83 -2.65 -2.69
C LEU A 65 15.81 -2.62 -1.55
N LEU A 66 15.92 -1.67 -0.62
CA LEU A 66 15.02 -1.57 0.54
C LEU A 66 13.59 -1.18 0.16
N ILE A 67 13.42 -0.49 -0.98
CA ILE A 67 12.12 -0.15 -1.56
C ILE A 67 11.52 -1.40 -2.22
N ILE A 68 12.34 -2.18 -2.92
CA ILE A 68 11.92 -3.43 -3.56
C ILE A 68 11.46 -4.42 -2.50
N THR A 69 12.24 -4.66 -1.45
CA THR A 69 11.94 -5.69 -0.45
C THR A 69 10.62 -5.43 0.26
N VAL A 70 10.39 -4.20 0.73
CA VAL A 70 9.16 -3.86 1.45
C VAL A 70 7.93 -3.97 0.56
N ASN A 71 8.04 -3.50 -0.68
CA ASN A 71 6.91 -3.43 -1.60
C ASN A 71 6.63 -4.77 -2.28
N ALA A 72 7.65 -5.60 -2.53
CA ALA A 72 7.45 -6.96 -2.98
C ALA A 72 6.77 -7.82 -1.90
N ALA A 73 7.18 -7.66 -0.63
CA ALA A 73 6.50 -8.30 0.50
C ALA A 73 5.05 -7.82 0.62
N GLY A 74 4.82 -6.51 0.51
CA GLY A 74 3.48 -5.92 0.48
C GLY A 74 2.62 -6.47 -0.66
N ALA A 75 3.15 -6.50 -1.89
CA ALA A 75 2.45 -7.03 -3.05
C ALA A 75 2.10 -8.52 -2.88
N ALA A 76 3.02 -9.34 -2.34
CA ALA A 76 2.74 -10.75 -2.07
C ALA A 76 1.61 -10.95 -1.04
N LEU A 77 1.61 -10.18 0.06
CA LEU A 77 0.55 -10.22 1.06
C LEU A 77 -0.79 -9.74 0.47
N GLN A 78 -0.79 -8.63 -0.26
CA GLN A 78 -2.01 -8.09 -0.87
C GLN A 78 -2.57 -9.01 -1.96
N ALA A 79 -1.71 -9.65 -2.77
CA ALA A 79 -2.14 -10.65 -3.73
C ALA A 79 -2.80 -11.85 -3.03
N THR A 80 -2.27 -12.26 -1.88
CA THR A 80 -2.89 -13.31 -1.05
C THR A 80 -4.27 -12.90 -0.56
N TYR A 81 -4.42 -11.68 -0.04
CA TYR A 81 -5.72 -11.13 0.40
C TYR A 81 -6.72 -11.02 -0.76
N VAL A 82 -6.30 -10.52 -1.92
CA VAL A 82 -7.12 -10.46 -3.13
C VAL A 82 -7.59 -11.85 -3.56
N ALA A 83 -6.69 -12.85 -3.56
CA ALA A 83 -7.02 -14.23 -3.91
C ALA A 83 -8.02 -14.85 -2.92
N LEU A 84 -7.81 -14.68 -1.62
CA LEU A 84 -8.73 -15.17 -0.58
C LEU A 84 -10.10 -14.50 -0.69
N TYR A 85 -10.14 -13.18 -0.94
CA TYR A 85 -11.40 -12.47 -1.11
C TYR A 85 -12.16 -13.00 -2.35
N LEU A 86 -11.48 -13.15 -3.49
CA LEU A 86 -12.09 -13.73 -4.70
C LEU A 86 -12.57 -15.17 -4.50
N ALA A 87 -11.91 -15.95 -3.64
CA ALA A 87 -12.35 -17.31 -3.34
C ALA A 87 -13.72 -17.31 -2.62
N TYR A 88 -13.88 -16.45 -1.61
CA TYR A 88 -15.04 -16.48 -0.71
C TYR A 88 -16.12 -15.42 -0.98
N ALA A 89 -15.90 -14.49 -1.91
CA ALA A 89 -16.88 -13.45 -2.24
C ALA A 89 -18.13 -14.00 -2.94
N PRO A 90 -19.31 -13.37 -2.73
CA PRO A 90 -20.51 -13.56 -3.54
C PRO A 90 -20.24 -13.35 -5.04
N ARG A 91 -20.99 -14.03 -5.92
CA ARG A 91 -20.71 -14.08 -7.37
C ARG A 91 -20.66 -12.69 -8.03
N ASP A 92 -21.61 -11.83 -7.70
CA ASP A 92 -21.71 -10.45 -8.17
C ASP A 92 -20.48 -9.62 -7.78
N THR A 93 -20.10 -9.69 -6.50
CA THR A 93 -18.92 -9.00 -5.96
C THR A 93 -17.63 -9.56 -6.57
N LYS A 94 -17.55 -10.88 -6.73
CA LYS A 94 -16.41 -11.58 -7.34
C LYS A 94 -16.17 -11.13 -8.78
N VAL A 95 -17.22 -11.06 -9.60
CA VAL A 95 -17.10 -10.61 -11.00
C VAL A 95 -16.69 -9.15 -11.06
N LYS A 96 -17.27 -8.28 -10.22
CA LYS A 96 -16.89 -6.86 -10.15
C LYS A 96 -15.42 -6.71 -9.76
N MET A 97 -15.00 -7.37 -8.69
CA MET A 97 -13.63 -7.33 -8.20
C MET A 97 -12.65 -7.89 -9.25
N ALA A 98 -12.95 -9.02 -9.88
CA ALA A 98 -12.10 -9.63 -10.90
C ALA A 98 -11.87 -8.69 -12.09
N LYS A 99 -12.93 -8.01 -12.57
CA LYS A 99 -12.79 -7.00 -13.63
C LYS A 99 -11.84 -5.87 -13.23
N VAL A 100 -11.95 -5.38 -11.98
CA VAL A 100 -11.06 -4.33 -11.50
C VAL A 100 -9.64 -4.84 -11.33
N VAL A 101 -9.42 -6.04 -10.78
CA VAL A 101 -8.09 -6.65 -10.66
C VAL A 101 -7.42 -6.79 -12.02
N VAL A 102 -8.12 -7.34 -13.02
CA VAL A 102 -7.59 -7.46 -14.39
C VAL A 102 -7.29 -6.07 -14.96
N GLY A 103 -8.22 -5.12 -14.85
CA GLY A 103 -8.04 -3.78 -15.40
C GLY A 103 -6.85 -3.04 -14.79
N VAL A 104 -6.75 -3.00 -13.46
CA VAL A 104 -5.78 -2.13 -12.76
C VAL A 104 -4.47 -2.84 -12.40
N ASN A 105 -4.52 -4.08 -11.90
CA ASN A 105 -3.33 -4.79 -11.44
C ASN A 105 -2.63 -5.58 -12.56
N ILE A 106 -3.34 -5.94 -13.62
CA ILE A 106 -2.74 -6.65 -14.76
C ILE A 106 -2.54 -5.69 -15.92
N CYS A 107 -3.61 -5.16 -16.53
CA CYS A 107 -3.51 -4.38 -17.75
C CYS A 107 -2.80 -3.03 -17.53
N PHE A 108 -3.26 -2.23 -16.57
CA PHE A 108 -2.65 -0.91 -16.30
C PHE A 108 -1.21 -1.04 -15.79
N PHE A 109 -0.95 -1.94 -14.85
CA PHE A 109 0.43 -2.20 -14.37
C PHE A 109 1.36 -2.65 -15.50
N ALA A 110 0.94 -3.61 -16.33
CA ALA A 110 1.72 -4.06 -17.47
C ALA A 110 1.98 -2.92 -18.47
N ALA A 111 0.98 -2.08 -18.74
CA ALA A 111 1.16 -0.91 -19.60
C ALA A 111 2.21 0.06 -19.04
N VAL A 112 2.18 0.34 -17.73
CA VAL A 112 3.20 1.18 -17.07
C VAL A 112 4.60 0.56 -17.18
N VAL A 113 4.73 -0.74 -16.97
CA VAL A 113 6.01 -1.44 -17.11
C VAL A 113 6.51 -1.38 -18.55
N VAL A 114 5.67 -1.68 -19.54
CA VAL A 114 6.04 -1.67 -20.96
C VAL A 114 6.42 -0.26 -21.41
N VAL A 115 5.61 0.76 -21.12
CA VAL A 115 5.93 2.16 -21.45
C VAL A 115 7.21 2.60 -20.73
N GLY A 116 7.34 2.25 -19.45
CA GLY A 116 8.53 2.53 -18.66
C GLY A 116 9.80 1.93 -19.27
N LEU A 117 9.76 0.67 -19.71
CA LEU A 117 10.95 -0.03 -20.22
C LEU A 117 11.26 0.28 -21.69
N VAL A 118 10.25 0.50 -22.52
CA VAL A 118 10.41 0.61 -23.99
C VAL A 118 10.38 2.06 -24.47
N ALA A 119 9.52 2.91 -23.89
CA ALA A 119 9.32 4.28 -24.38
C ALA A 119 10.13 5.32 -23.57
N LEU A 120 10.39 5.07 -22.29
CA LEU A 120 11.07 6.01 -21.40
C LEU A 120 12.50 5.56 -21.07
N HIS A 121 13.42 6.52 -20.97
CA HIS A 121 14.84 6.25 -20.73
C HIS A 121 15.41 7.12 -19.61
N GLY A 122 16.43 6.60 -18.92
CA GLY A 122 17.22 7.33 -17.93
C GLY A 122 16.38 8.03 -16.84
N ALA A 123 16.68 9.31 -16.60
CA ALA A 123 16.02 10.10 -15.56
C ALA A 123 14.52 10.33 -15.82
N VAL A 124 14.10 10.44 -17.09
CA VAL A 124 12.68 10.66 -17.44
C VAL A 124 11.84 9.47 -17.02
N ARG A 125 12.35 8.25 -17.21
CA ARG A 125 11.69 7.01 -16.77
C ARG A 125 11.49 6.99 -15.26
N LEU A 126 12.55 7.27 -14.49
CA LEU A 126 12.49 7.29 -13.04
C LEU A 126 11.53 8.38 -12.54
N PHE A 127 11.58 9.58 -13.13
CA PHE A 127 10.69 10.69 -12.79
C PHE A 127 9.21 10.35 -13.05
N ALA A 128 8.88 9.84 -14.23
CA ALA A 128 7.49 9.55 -14.60
C ALA A 128 6.87 8.45 -13.71
N VAL A 129 7.62 7.36 -13.46
CA VAL A 129 7.17 6.29 -12.57
C VAL A 129 7.08 6.79 -11.13
N GLY A 130 8.04 7.60 -10.67
CA GLY A 130 8.04 8.21 -9.34
C GLY A 130 6.80 9.09 -9.12
N VAL A 131 6.48 10.00 -10.05
CA VAL A 131 5.26 10.83 -9.99
C VAL A 131 4.01 9.97 -9.90
N LEU A 132 3.90 8.92 -10.72
CA LEU A 132 2.75 8.03 -10.69
C LEU A 132 2.61 7.32 -9.33
N CYS A 133 3.71 6.79 -8.80
CA CYS A 133 3.73 6.13 -7.49
C CYS A 133 3.29 7.09 -6.38
N SER A 134 3.89 8.28 -6.33
CA SER A 134 3.55 9.31 -5.33
C SER A 134 2.10 9.76 -5.46
N ALA A 135 1.60 10.01 -6.67
CA ALA A 135 0.21 10.42 -6.89
C ALA A 135 -0.79 9.35 -6.43
N LEU A 136 -0.51 8.08 -6.73
CA LEU A 136 -1.34 6.96 -6.28
C LEU A 136 -1.32 6.84 -4.75
N THR A 137 -0.17 6.96 -4.11
CA THR A 137 -0.07 6.95 -2.65
C THR A 137 -0.83 8.12 -2.02
N ILE A 138 -0.72 9.34 -2.57
CA ILE A 138 -1.50 10.50 -2.12
C ILE A 138 -3.01 10.22 -2.26
N ALA A 139 -3.44 9.66 -3.39
CA ALA A 139 -4.86 9.32 -3.59
C ALA A 139 -5.37 8.30 -2.55
N MET A 140 -4.52 7.36 -2.13
CA MET A 140 -4.85 6.40 -1.07
C MET A 140 -5.04 7.07 0.30
N TYR A 141 -4.52 8.29 0.52
CA TYR A 141 -4.76 9.07 1.75
C TYR A 141 -6.14 9.73 1.81
N ALA A 142 -6.91 9.74 0.72
CA ALA A 142 -8.29 10.24 0.74
C ALA A 142 -9.17 9.50 1.76
N ALA A 143 -8.98 8.18 1.89
CA ALA A 143 -9.71 7.37 2.84
C ALA A 143 -9.41 7.79 4.29
N PRO A 144 -8.17 7.73 4.82
CA PRO A 144 -7.86 8.12 6.21
C PRO A 144 -8.34 9.53 6.57
N MET A 145 -8.24 10.50 5.66
CA MET A 145 -8.80 11.83 5.89
C MET A 145 -10.32 11.81 6.13
N ALA A 146 -11.06 10.95 5.43
CA ALA A 146 -12.49 10.77 5.66
C ALA A 146 -12.80 10.13 7.03
N ALA A 147 -12.01 9.16 7.50
CA ALA A 147 -12.18 8.63 8.86
C ALA A 147 -11.83 9.65 9.93
N MET A 148 -10.75 10.42 9.77
CA MET A 148 -10.38 11.50 10.70
C MET A 148 -11.52 12.52 10.83
N ARG A 149 -12.11 12.91 9.69
CA ARG A 149 -13.30 13.78 9.68
C ARG A 149 -14.47 13.15 10.44
N THR A 150 -14.65 11.84 10.34
CA THR A 150 -15.69 11.11 11.07
C THR A 150 -15.43 11.11 12.57
N VAL A 151 -14.22 10.78 13.02
CA VAL A 151 -13.82 10.81 14.44
C VAL A 151 -14.04 12.20 15.05
N VAL A 152 -13.66 13.26 14.35
CA VAL A 152 -13.87 14.63 14.82
C VAL A 152 -15.35 14.97 14.94
N LYS A 153 -16.18 14.52 13.98
CA LYS A 153 -17.64 14.76 13.99
C LYS A 153 -18.36 13.93 15.06
N THR A 154 -18.03 12.65 15.19
CA THR A 154 -18.70 11.72 16.11
C THR A 154 -18.14 11.76 17.52
N ARG A 155 -16.97 12.40 17.72
CA ARG A 155 -16.23 12.42 18.99
C ARG A 155 -15.93 11.01 19.53
N SER A 156 -15.88 10.01 18.64
CA SER A 156 -15.65 8.61 18.98
C SER A 156 -14.47 8.05 18.19
N VAL A 157 -13.61 7.31 18.90
CA VAL A 157 -12.48 6.54 18.33
C VAL A 157 -12.81 5.04 18.26
N GLU A 158 -14.08 4.66 18.42
CA GLU A 158 -14.55 3.27 18.34
C GLU A 158 -14.06 2.55 17.08
N TYR A 159 -13.99 3.32 16.00
CA TYR A 159 -13.56 2.83 14.70
C TYR A 159 -12.04 2.90 14.51
N MET A 160 -11.24 3.57 15.36
CA MET A 160 -9.80 3.79 15.15
C MET A 160 -8.93 3.10 16.21
N PRO A 161 -8.55 1.81 16.04
CA PRO A 161 -7.68 1.12 16.98
C PRO A 161 -6.29 1.76 17.11
N PHE A 162 -5.96 2.28 18.30
CA PHE A 162 -4.71 3.02 18.56
C PHE A 162 -3.43 2.35 18.04
N SER A 163 -3.29 1.03 18.21
CA SER A 163 -2.05 0.31 17.84
C SER A 163 -1.74 0.42 16.36
N LEU A 164 -2.75 0.23 15.51
CA LEU A 164 -2.57 0.40 14.07
C LEU A 164 -2.14 1.87 13.80
N SER A 165 -2.63 2.84 14.58
CA SER A 165 -2.37 4.27 14.35
C SER A 165 -0.98 4.65 14.63
N PHE A 166 -0.51 4.11 15.73
CA PHE A 166 0.86 4.23 16.13
C PHE A 166 1.82 3.63 15.10
N PHE A 167 1.61 2.38 14.64
CA PHE A 167 2.51 1.76 13.65
C PHE A 167 2.54 2.49 12.32
N LEU A 168 1.47 3.18 11.99
CA LEU A 168 1.35 3.91 10.75
C LEU A 168 1.92 5.31 10.78
N PHE A 169 1.81 5.93 11.95
CA PHE A 169 2.57 7.11 12.28
C PHE A 169 4.07 6.83 12.16
N LEU A 170 4.52 5.74 12.78
CA LEU A 170 5.92 5.31 12.68
C LEU A 170 6.31 4.98 11.24
N ASN A 171 5.43 4.32 10.48
CA ASN A 171 5.67 4.01 9.07
C ASN A 171 5.84 5.27 8.21
N GLY A 172 4.97 6.26 8.38
CA GLY A 172 5.11 7.55 7.68
C GLY A 172 6.42 8.22 8.04
N GLY A 173 6.70 8.36 9.33
CA GLY A 173 7.90 9.03 9.83
C GLY A 173 9.21 8.37 9.41
N ILE A 174 9.30 7.03 9.48
CA ILE A 174 10.54 6.32 9.11
C ILE A 174 10.83 6.44 7.61
N TRP A 175 9.81 6.37 6.75
CA TRP A 175 9.97 6.57 5.32
C TRP A 175 10.25 8.03 4.96
N SER A 176 9.77 9.01 5.76
CA SER A 176 10.19 10.42 5.63
C SER A 176 11.69 10.55 5.86
N VAL A 177 12.17 10.02 6.98
CA VAL A 177 13.60 10.08 7.33
C VAL A 177 14.42 9.35 6.28
N TYR A 178 13.98 8.17 5.83
CA TYR A 178 14.62 7.44 4.75
C TYR A 178 14.73 8.29 3.48
N SER A 179 13.64 8.96 3.06
CA SER A 179 13.61 9.80 1.85
C SER A 179 14.62 10.95 1.90
N LEU A 180 14.78 11.59 3.07
CA LEU A 180 15.75 12.66 3.29
C LEU A 180 17.19 12.14 3.20
N LEU A 181 17.44 10.96 3.77
CA LEU A 181 18.77 10.32 3.73
C LEU A 181 19.18 9.92 2.31
N VAL A 182 18.24 9.37 1.52
CA VAL A 182 18.53 8.96 0.13
C VAL A 182 18.31 10.06 -0.90
N LYS A 183 17.95 11.28 -0.46
CA LYS A 183 17.64 12.46 -1.29
C LYS A 183 16.65 12.15 -2.42
N ASP A 184 15.61 11.37 -2.10
CA ASP A 184 14.57 10.99 -3.04
C ASP A 184 13.23 11.62 -2.67
N TYR A 185 12.91 12.69 -3.38
CA TYR A 185 11.69 13.46 -3.15
C TYR A 185 10.42 12.65 -3.43
N PHE A 186 10.44 11.64 -4.31
CA PHE A 186 9.22 10.86 -4.59
C PHE A 186 8.81 10.02 -3.39
N ILE A 187 9.79 9.45 -2.68
CA ILE A 187 9.57 8.71 -1.44
C ILE A 187 9.11 9.67 -0.34
N GLY A 188 9.67 10.88 -0.29
CA GLY A 188 9.36 11.88 0.73
C GLY A 188 8.01 12.57 0.56
N VAL A 189 7.59 12.83 -0.68
CA VAL A 189 6.27 13.41 -1.03
C VAL A 189 5.13 12.52 -0.52
N CYS A 190 5.37 11.22 -0.33
CA CYS A 190 4.43 10.31 0.31
C CYS A 190 4.26 10.51 1.83
N THR A 191 5.02 11.39 2.48
CA THR A 191 5.15 11.35 3.95
C THR A 191 4.75 12.60 4.71
N HIS A 192 4.05 13.53 4.07
CA HIS A 192 3.18 14.44 4.81
C HIS A 192 1.84 13.74 5.04
N ASP A 193 1.58 13.39 6.30
CA ASP A 193 0.42 12.68 6.86
C ASP A 193 0.34 11.15 6.66
N VAL A 194 1.02 10.47 7.58
CA VAL A 194 0.57 9.30 8.36
C VAL A 194 -0.82 8.74 7.97
N HIS A 195 -0.91 7.65 7.16
CA HIS A 195 -1.63 6.42 7.57
C HIS A 195 -1.73 5.24 6.58
N THR A 196 -1.88 4.03 7.15
CA THR A 196 -2.51 2.81 6.57
C THR A 196 -3.65 2.25 7.46
N HIS A 197 -4.47 3.12 8.06
CA HIS A 197 -5.31 2.70 9.20
C HIS A 197 -6.73 2.32 8.87
N ILE A 198 -7.18 2.68 7.67
CA ILE A 198 -8.55 2.40 7.26
C ILE A 198 -8.72 0.95 6.79
N GLN A 199 -7.65 0.19 6.56
CA GLN A 199 -7.77 -1.23 6.18
C GLN A 199 -8.43 -2.09 7.27
N TYR A 200 -8.38 -1.67 8.55
CA TYR A 200 -9.00 -2.37 9.69
C TYR A 200 -10.36 -1.81 10.09
N ILE A 201 -10.65 -0.55 9.75
CA ILE A 201 -11.87 0.17 10.18
C ILE A 201 -13.05 -0.17 9.28
N GLU A 202 -12.82 -0.23 7.97
CA GLU A 202 -13.86 -0.62 7.00
C GLU A 202 -14.18 -2.12 7.05
N ALA A 203 -13.59 -2.82 8.02
CA ALA A 203 -13.88 -4.19 8.34
C ALA A 203 -14.80 -4.33 9.56
N GLN A 204 -15.16 -3.24 10.24
CA GLN A 204 -16.01 -3.27 11.43
C GLN A 204 -17.23 -2.33 11.30
N ILE A 205 -17.47 -1.79 10.10
CA ILE A 205 -18.67 -1.03 9.72
C ILE A 205 -19.22 -1.65 8.45
#